data_AF-A0A519YDV6-F1
#
_entry.id   AF-A0A519YDV6-F1
#
_cell.length_a   1.000
_cell.length_b   1.000
_cell.length_c   1.000
_cell.angle_alpha   90.00
_cell.angle_beta   90.00
_cell.angle_gamma   90.00
#
_symmetry.space_group_name_H-M   'P 1'
#
loop_
_entity.id
_entity.type
_entity.pdbx_description
1 polymer ?
#
loop_
_entity_poly.entity_id
_entity_poly.type
_entity_poly.pdbx_seq_one_letter_code
_entity_poly.pdbx_strand_id
1 'polypeptide(L)'
;MKPKILLMLALLAVTGCKDYLEQPVLGQYEAGQFFTNDTNAKLAENAAYVPLSFRDAATNVLWVLGDVASDDVVKGSNPGDQADFDNVQNFNVTPINAAVEAQWKRDYDGVFRCNVVLDGLPATNTNVSATVL
;
A
#
# COMPACT_ATOMS: atom_id res chain seq x y z
N MET A 1 -37.56 -12.53 50.23
CA MET A 1 -36.11 -12.76 50.01
C MET A 1 -35.34 -11.72 50.79
N LYS A 2 -34.34 -12.08 51.60
CA LYS A 2 -33.66 -11.13 52.49
C LYS A 2 -32.95 -10.05 51.65
N PRO A 3 -33.07 -8.75 51.94
CA PRO A 3 -32.52 -7.66 51.11
C PRO A 3 -31.00 -7.78 50.89
N LYS A 4 -30.29 -8.43 51.82
CA LYS A 4 -28.85 -8.74 51.71
C LYS A 4 -28.50 -9.72 50.56
N ILE A 5 -29.39 -10.66 50.22
CA ILE A 5 -29.17 -11.62 49.13
C ILE A 5 -29.37 -10.95 47.77
N LEU A 6 -30.35 -10.03 47.65
CA LEU A 6 -30.61 -9.28 46.43
C LEU A 6 -29.44 -8.32 46.10
N LEU A 7 -28.87 -7.69 47.14
CA LEU A 7 -27.70 -6.82 47.01
C LEU A 7 -26.45 -7.58 46.57
N MET A 8 -26.25 -8.80 47.09
CA MET A 8 -25.11 -9.64 46.74
C MET A 8 -25.19 -10.12 45.28
N LEU A 9 -26.39 -10.50 44.82
CA LEU A 9 -26.61 -10.90 43.43
C LEU A 9 -26.43 -9.73 42.45
N ALA A 10 -26.80 -8.51 42.85
CA ALA A 10 -26.56 -7.30 42.06
C ALA A 10 -25.06 -6.96 41.94
N LEU A 11 -24.24 -7.26 42.96
CA LEU A 11 -22.79 -7.06 42.91
C LEU A 11 -22.07 -8.05 41.98
N LEU A 12 -22.58 -9.27 41.81
CA LEU A 12 -22.02 -10.23 40.85
C LEU A 12 -22.37 -9.89 39.38
N ALA A 13 -23.42 -9.10 39.14
CA ALA A 13 -23.83 -8.73 37.79
C ALA A 13 -22.90 -7.71 37.10
N VAL A 14 -21.99 -7.07 37.84
CA VAL A 14 -21.04 -6.05 37.32
C VAL A 14 -19.61 -6.58 37.14
N THR A 15 -19.33 -7.84 37.50
CA THR A 15 -18.00 -8.44 37.30
C THR A 15 -17.94 -9.19 35.97
N GLY A 16 -17.78 -8.47 34.85
CA GLY A 16 -17.51 -9.03 33.53
C GLY A 16 -16.11 -8.66 33.05
N CYS A 17 -15.43 -9.59 32.35
CA CYS A 17 -14.16 -9.29 31.67
C CYS A 17 -14.42 -8.34 30.50
N LYS A 18 -13.86 -7.13 30.55
CA LYS A 18 -14.10 -6.09 29.53
C LYS A 18 -13.30 -6.32 28.24
N ASP A 19 -12.06 -6.80 28.36
CA ASP A 19 -11.09 -6.70 27.27
C ASP A 19 -10.72 -8.06 26.65
N TYR A 20 -11.53 -9.11 26.87
CA TYR A 20 -11.24 -10.45 26.32
C TYR A 20 -11.44 -10.49 24.80
N LEU A 21 -12.50 -9.84 24.30
CA LEU A 21 -12.81 -9.79 22.87
C LEU A 21 -12.00 -8.73 22.11
N GLU A 22 -11.45 -7.74 22.81
CA GLU A 22 -10.67 -6.65 22.22
C GLU A 22 -9.17 -6.97 22.32
N GLN A 23 -8.68 -7.76 21.36
CA GLN A 23 -7.25 -8.08 21.25
C GLN A 23 -6.57 -7.12 20.28
N PRO A 24 -5.46 -6.47 20.65
CA PRO A 24 -4.72 -5.61 19.74
C PRO A 24 -4.03 -6.43 18.64
N VAL A 25 -3.86 -5.83 17.46
CA VAL A 25 -3.06 -6.46 16.39
C VAL A 25 -1.58 -6.41 16.78
N LEU A 26 -0.94 -7.59 16.89
CA LEU A 26 0.47 -7.69 17.26
C LEU A 26 1.37 -7.62 16.03
N GLY A 27 2.43 -6.80 16.12
CA GLY A 27 3.46 -6.70 15.09
C GLY A 27 3.04 -6.00 13.80
N GLN A 28 1.84 -5.42 13.76
CA GLN A 28 1.37 -4.57 12.66
C GLN A 28 0.72 -3.31 13.20
N TYR A 29 0.56 -2.33 12.32
CA TYR A 29 -0.13 -1.09 12.64
C TYR A 29 -1.62 -1.25 12.42
N GLU A 30 -2.42 -0.80 13.38
CA GLU A 30 -3.86 -0.73 13.22
C GLU A 30 -4.26 0.43 12.31
N ALA A 31 -5.38 0.25 11.59
CA ALA A 31 -5.97 1.31 10.77
C ALA A 31 -6.25 2.54 11.64
N GLY A 32 -5.69 3.69 11.26
CA GLY A 32 -5.83 4.96 11.98
C GLY A 32 -4.75 5.26 13.03
N GLN A 33 -3.85 4.32 13.34
CA GLN A 33 -2.75 4.56 14.29
C GLN A 33 -1.40 4.85 13.61
N PHE A 34 -1.32 4.73 12.28
CA PHE A 34 -0.04 4.85 11.57
C PHE A 34 0.51 6.29 11.59
N PHE A 35 -0.31 7.29 11.25
CA PHE A 35 0.08 8.71 11.13
C PHE A 35 -0.01 9.48 12.46
N THR A 36 0.47 8.87 13.54
CA THR A 36 0.41 9.41 14.92
C THR A 36 1.77 9.87 15.46
N ASN A 37 2.83 9.73 14.66
CA ASN A 37 4.18 10.19 15.00
C ASN A 37 5.02 10.39 13.73
N ASP A 38 6.02 11.25 13.84
CA ASP A 38 6.93 11.62 12.74
C ASP A 38 7.67 10.45 12.10
N THR A 39 8.06 9.46 12.91
CA THR A 39 8.82 8.31 12.42
C THR A 39 7.99 7.51 11.42
N ASN A 40 6.75 7.19 11.77
CA ASN A 40 5.85 6.45 10.89
C ASN A 40 5.42 7.29 9.68
N ALA A 41 5.18 8.58 9.86
CA ALA A 41 4.86 9.49 8.76
C ALA A 41 5.97 9.51 7.69
N LYS A 42 7.24 9.63 8.11
CA LYS A 42 8.40 9.53 7.22
C LYS A 42 8.54 8.15 6.56
N LEU A 43 8.19 7.07 7.25
CA LEU A 43 8.15 5.74 6.64
C LEU A 43 7.09 5.67 5.53
N ALA A 44 5.93 6.29 5.72
CA ALA A 44 4.88 6.40 4.72
C ALA A 44 5.36 7.17 3.47
N GLU A 45 5.97 8.34 3.68
CA GLU A 45 6.54 9.17 2.62
C GLU A 45 7.61 8.40 1.82
N ASN A 46 8.56 7.77 2.51
CA ASN A 46 9.58 6.94 1.87
C ASN A 46 8.96 5.77 1.10
N ALA A 47 7.89 5.16 1.62
CA ALA A 47 7.17 4.10 0.94
C ALA A 47 6.48 4.57 -0.34
N ALA A 48 6.08 5.84 -0.44
CA ALA A 48 5.50 6.42 -1.65
C ALA A 48 6.54 6.58 -2.78
N TYR A 49 7.84 6.67 -2.46
CA TYR A 49 8.92 6.68 -3.46
C TYR A 49 9.30 5.30 -3.99
N VAL A 50 8.85 4.20 -3.38
CA VAL A 50 9.24 2.84 -3.78
C VAL A 50 8.94 2.52 -5.25
N PRO A 51 7.78 2.89 -5.83
CA PRO A 51 7.49 2.60 -7.24
C PRO A 51 8.49 3.24 -8.21
N LEU A 52 9.11 4.37 -7.83
CA LEU A 52 10.14 5.07 -8.60
C LEU A 52 11.54 4.47 -8.44
N SER A 53 11.72 3.52 -7.52
CA SER A 53 13.04 2.93 -7.25
C SER A 53 13.45 1.88 -8.27
N PHE A 54 12.50 1.31 -9.01
CA PHE A 54 12.71 0.22 -9.99
C PHE A 54 13.62 -0.92 -9.49
N ARG A 55 13.61 -1.17 -8.16
CA ARG A 55 14.44 -2.20 -7.52
C ARG A 55 14.10 -3.62 -7.98
N ASP A 56 12.91 -3.78 -8.52
CA ASP A 56 12.39 -4.99 -9.14
C ASP A 56 12.74 -5.00 -10.63
N ALA A 57 14.03 -5.04 -10.96
CA ALA A 57 14.51 -4.90 -12.34
C ALA A 57 13.89 -5.92 -13.32
N ALA A 58 13.57 -7.13 -12.84
CA ALA A 58 12.91 -8.17 -13.65
C ALA A 58 11.48 -7.82 -14.07
N THR A 59 10.85 -6.84 -13.42
CA THR A 59 9.48 -6.36 -13.67
C THR A 59 9.45 -4.88 -14.04
N ASN A 60 10.61 -4.27 -14.30
CA ASN A 60 10.69 -2.93 -14.85
C ASN A 60 10.46 -2.98 -16.36
N VAL A 61 9.26 -2.60 -16.77
CA VAL A 61 8.81 -2.57 -18.17
C VAL A 61 8.88 -1.17 -18.80
N LEU A 62 9.43 -0.17 -18.08
CA LEU A 62 9.51 1.20 -18.58
C LEU A 62 10.29 1.29 -19.89
N TRP A 63 11.42 0.57 -19.98
CA TRP A 63 12.24 0.50 -21.20
C TRP A 63 11.51 -0.17 -22.38
N VAL A 64 10.54 -1.06 -22.11
CA VAL A 64 9.75 -1.71 -23.16
C VAL A 64 8.83 -0.70 -23.83
N LEU A 65 8.15 0.12 -23.02
CA LEU A 65 7.21 1.11 -23.55
C LEU A 65 7.91 2.40 -24.02
N GLY A 66 9.11 2.68 -23.51
CA GLY A 66 9.94 3.82 -23.88
C GLY A 66 10.84 3.54 -25.07
N ASP A 67 11.74 2.55 -24.96
CA ASP A 67 12.84 2.35 -25.91
C ASP A 67 12.49 1.32 -27.00
N VAL A 68 11.72 0.27 -26.69
CA VAL A 68 11.32 -0.74 -27.71
C VAL A 68 10.24 -0.20 -28.64
N ALA A 69 9.28 0.57 -28.12
CA ALA A 69 8.35 1.36 -28.95
C ALA A 69 9.06 2.55 -29.63
N SER A 70 10.22 2.91 -29.08
CA SER A 70 11.26 3.87 -29.47
C SER A 70 12.04 3.71 -30.76
N ASP A 71 12.06 2.51 -31.34
CA ASP A 71 13.10 2.07 -32.28
C ASP A 71 14.58 2.18 -31.81
N ASP A 72 14.82 2.61 -30.56
CA ASP A 72 16.14 2.72 -29.93
C ASP A 72 16.71 1.34 -29.52
N VAL A 73 15.83 0.38 -29.23
CA VAL A 73 16.18 -0.97 -28.81
C VAL A 73 15.29 -2.00 -29.50
N VAL A 74 15.88 -3.13 -29.90
CA VAL A 74 15.13 -4.36 -30.22
C VAL A 74 15.03 -5.23 -28.98
N LYS A 75 13.86 -5.81 -28.71
CA LYS A 75 13.62 -6.64 -27.52
C LYS A 75 14.61 -7.82 -27.41
N GLY A 76 15.06 -8.36 -28.53
CA GLY A 76 16.04 -9.47 -28.57
C GLY A 76 15.45 -10.79 -28.03
N SER A 77 16.27 -11.84 -27.85
CA SER A 77 15.82 -13.18 -27.40
C SER A 77 14.94 -13.92 -28.43
N ASN A 78 14.28 -15.01 -27.99
CA ASN A 78 13.41 -15.87 -28.80
C ASN A 78 11.93 -15.44 -28.69
N PRO A 79 11.06 -15.73 -29.68
CA PRO A 79 9.66 -15.27 -29.71
C PRO A 79 8.76 -15.70 -28.54
N GLY A 80 9.13 -16.75 -27.80
CA GLY A 80 8.34 -17.24 -26.66
C GLY A 80 8.65 -16.57 -25.31
N ASP A 81 9.82 -15.95 -25.19
CA ASP A 81 10.26 -15.27 -23.97
C ASP A 81 9.68 -13.86 -23.96
N GLN A 82 8.79 -13.49 -23.03
CA GLN A 82 8.15 -12.16 -22.99
C GLN A 82 7.53 -11.75 -24.34
N ALA A 83 6.69 -12.62 -24.91
CA ALA A 83 6.05 -12.42 -26.22
C ALA A 83 5.24 -11.11 -26.32
N ASP A 84 4.72 -10.60 -25.21
CA ASP A 84 4.02 -9.31 -25.18
C ASP A 84 4.93 -8.11 -25.47
N PHE A 85 6.25 -8.25 -25.32
CA PHE A 85 7.18 -7.20 -25.68
C PHE A 85 7.40 -7.17 -27.20
N ASP A 86 7.32 -8.32 -27.89
CA ASP A 86 7.30 -8.36 -29.36
C ASP A 86 6.04 -7.66 -29.91
N ASN A 87 4.91 -7.80 -29.21
CA ASN A 87 3.70 -7.08 -29.58
C ASN A 87 3.87 -5.56 -29.47
N VAL A 88 4.63 -5.07 -28.48
CA VAL A 88 4.99 -3.65 -28.38
C VAL A 88 5.91 -3.24 -29.53
N GLN A 89 6.99 -4.01 -29.78
CA GLN A 89 7.94 -3.72 -30.86
C GLN A 89 7.29 -3.66 -32.24
N ASN A 90 6.33 -4.56 -32.51
CA ASN A 90 5.63 -4.65 -33.78
C ASN A 90 4.36 -3.79 -33.84
N PHE A 91 4.11 -2.93 -32.84
CA PHE A 91 2.93 -2.08 -32.75
C PHE A 91 1.59 -2.86 -32.86
N ASN A 92 1.57 -4.07 -32.32
CA ASN A 92 0.41 -4.97 -32.27
C ASN A 92 -0.07 -5.20 -30.83
N VAL A 93 -0.06 -4.14 -30.01
CA VAL A 93 -0.43 -4.19 -28.59
C VAL A 93 -1.92 -4.49 -28.44
N THR A 94 -2.26 -5.44 -27.57
CA THR A 94 -3.64 -5.81 -27.24
C THR A 94 -4.04 -5.28 -25.85
N PRO A 95 -5.34 -5.17 -25.53
CA PRO A 95 -5.80 -4.72 -24.21
C PRO A 95 -5.35 -5.60 -23.02
N ILE A 96 -4.90 -6.84 -23.28
CA ILE A 96 -4.43 -7.78 -22.25
C ILE A 96 -2.90 -7.87 -22.19
N ASN A 97 -2.18 -6.96 -22.84
CA ASN A 97 -0.72 -6.97 -22.89
C ASN A 97 -0.10 -6.75 -21.50
N ALA A 98 0.71 -7.71 -21.05
CA ALA A 98 1.26 -7.72 -19.70
C ALA A 98 2.25 -6.56 -19.43
N ALA A 99 2.95 -6.05 -20.44
CA ALA A 99 3.88 -4.93 -20.27
C ALA A 99 3.12 -3.63 -19.96
N VAL A 100 2.05 -3.37 -20.72
CA VAL A 100 1.17 -2.22 -20.48
C VAL A 100 0.51 -2.32 -19.11
N GLU A 101 -0.03 -3.49 -18.76
CA GLU A 101 -0.66 -3.71 -17.46
C GLU A 101 0.32 -3.51 -16.29
N ALA A 102 1.54 -4.01 -16.42
CA ALA A 102 2.57 -3.88 -15.38
C ALA A 102 2.98 -2.42 -15.17
N GLN A 103 3.16 -1.64 -16.24
CA GLN A 103 3.47 -0.21 -16.12
C GLN A 103 2.30 0.53 -15.46
N TRP A 104 1.08 0.32 -15.93
CA TRP A 104 -0.13 0.93 -15.37
C TRP A 104 -0.27 0.64 -13.88
N LYS A 105 -0.09 -0.62 -13.46
CA LYS A 105 -0.15 -1.02 -12.05
C LYS A 105 0.90 -0.31 -11.20
N ARG A 106 2.14 -0.17 -11.70
CA ARG A 106 3.21 0.55 -10.98
C ARG A 106 2.84 2.01 -10.78
N ASP A 107 2.36 2.67 -11.83
CA ASP A 107 2.01 4.09 -11.78
C ASP A 107 0.87 4.33 -10.79
N TYR A 108 -0.18 3.50 -10.84
CA TYR A 108 -1.30 3.59 -9.90
C TYR A 108 -0.98 3.12 -8.47
N ASP A 109 -0.02 2.23 -8.26
CA ASP A 109 0.52 1.93 -6.93
C ASP A 109 1.22 3.16 -6.34
N GLY A 110 1.98 3.90 -7.16
CA GLY A 110 2.57 5.19 -6.78
C GLY A 110 1.51 6.22 -6.40
N VAL A 111 0.51 6.43 -7.27
CA VAL A 111 -0.61 7.35 -7.00
C VAL A 111 -1.34 6.96 -5.71
N PHE A 112 -1.64 5.67 -5.53
CA PHE A 112 -2.31 5.17 -4.34
C PHE A 112 -1.50 5.46 -3.07
N ARG A 113 -0.19 5.17 -3.07
CA ARG A 113 0.67 5.45 -1.91
C ARG A 113 0.74 6.93 -1.58
N CYS A 114 0.84 7.80 -2.59
CA CYS A 114 0.77 9.24 -2.37
C CYS A 114 -0.57 9.65 -1.74
N ASN A 115 -1.69 9.12 -2.22
CA ASN A 115 -3.00 9.40 -1.63
C ASN A 115 -3.09 8.93 -0.18
N VAL A 116 -2.54 7.76 0.16
CA VAL A 116 -2.47 7.29 1.56
C VAL A 116 -1.70 8.27 2.45
N VAL A 117 -0.61 8.84 1.96
CA VAL A 117 0.15 9.88 2.69
C VAL A 117 -0.68 11.15 2.84
N LEU A 118 -1.31 11.64 1.77
CA LEU A 118 -2.14 12.86 1.79
C LEU A 118 -3.35 12.72 2.74
N ASP A 119 -4.00 11.55 2.73
CA ASP A 119 -5.13 11.25 3.62
C ASP A 119 -4.68 11.08 5.08
N GLY A 120 -3.47 10.59 5.31
CA GLY A 120 -2.87 10.38 6.63
C GLY A 120 -2.27 11.63 7.26
N LEU A 121 -1.79 12.56 6.43
CA LEU A 121 -1.15 13.81 6.82
C LEU A 121 -1.92 15.03 6.30
N PRO A 122 -3.24 15.16 6.58
CA PRO A 122 -3.95 16.39 6.25
C PRO A 122 -3.39 17.53 7.11
N ALA A 123 -3.54 18.78 6.64
CA ALA A 123 -3.09 19.97 7.38
C ALA A 123 -3.66 20.09 8.81
N THR A 124 -4.73 19.38 9.12
CA THR A 124 -5.36 19.31 10.45
C THR A 124 -4.77 18.25 11.38
N ASN A 125 -3.83 17.41 10.92
CA ASN A 125 -3.22 16.38 11.76
C ASN A 125 -2.25 17.01 12.77
N THR A 126 -2.61 16.96 14.06
CA THR A 126 -1.81 17.53 15.15
C THR A 126 -0.90 16.51 15.84
N ASN A 127 -0.87 15.27 15.38
CA ASN A 127 -0.08 14.19 15.99
C ASN A 127 1.35 14.07 15.42
N VAL A 128 1.66 14.86 14.40
CA VAL A 128 2.98 14.93 13.75
C VAL A 128 3.53 16.35 13.83
N SER A 129 4.85 16.50 13.74
CA SER A 129 5.48 17.81 13.72
C SER A 129 5.27 18.54 12.39
N ALA A 130 5.36 19.86 12.43
CA ALA A 130 5.26 20.72 11.23
C ALA A 130 6.38 20.48 10.20
N THR A 131 7.40 19.67 10.51
CA THR A 131 8.46 19.31 9.54
C THR A 131 8.07 18.13 8.64
N VAL A 132 7.02 17.39 9.01
CA VAL A 132 6.50 16.22 8.27
C VAL A 132 5.09 16.50 7.72
N LEU A 133 4.64 17.75 7.81
CA LEU A 133 3.40 18.28 7.21
C LEU A 133 3.76 19.09 5.96
#